data_AF-A0A2H0LBP8-F1
#
_entry.id   AF-A0A2H0LBP8-F1
#
_cell.length_a   1.000
_cell.length_b   1.000
_cell.length_c   1.000
_cell.angle_alpha   90.00
_cell.angle_beta   90.00
_cell.angle_gamma   90.00
#
_symmetry.space_group_name_H-M   'P 1'
#
loop_
_entity.id
_entity.type
_entity.pdbx_description
1 polymer ?
#
loop_
_entity_poly.entity_id
_entity_poly.type
_entity_poly.pdbx_seq_one_letter_code
_entity_poly.pdbx_strand_id
1 'polypeptide(L)'
;MVRGQGEEKREVHRVVTFLDREQVDYLDKLGKDALFSTGVKFPRTRIISALIEVARKIGLNGEGLRAESELGERLKKRLSGSDSEARRLAGQIKEAAHARPA
;
A
#
# COMPACT_ATOMS: atom_id res chain seq x y z
N MET A 1 -40.64 -7.59 16.58
CA MET A 1 -40.07 -6.63 15.61
C MET A 1 -38.58 -6.46 15.92
N VAL A 2 -37.78 -6.35 14.86
CA VAL A 2 -36.34 -6.69 14.77
C VAL A 2 -35.45 -5.74 15.58
N ARG A 3 -34.46 -6.30 16.29
CA ARG A 3 -33.36 -5.58 16.93
C ARG A 3 -32.52 -4.87 15.86
N GLY A 4 -32.49 -3.54 15.88
CA GLY A 4 -31.58 -2.75 15.05
C GLY A 4 -30.14 -3.05 15.44
N GLN A 5 -29.40 -3.62 14.49
CA GLN A 5 -27.96 -3.85 14.61
C GLN A 5 -27.26 -2.50 14.72
N GLY A 6 -26.43 -2.34 15.76
CA GLY A 6 -25.56 -1.17 15.89
C GLY A 6 -24.54 -1.17 14.77
N GLU A 7 -24.60 -0.18 13.89
CA GLU A 7 -23.48 0.13 13.02
C GLU A 7 -22.33 0.63 13.91
N GLU A 8 -21.24 -0.15 14.02
CA GLU A 8 -19.98 0.37 14.53
C GLU A 8 -19.56 1.56 13.67
N LYS A 9 -19.81 2.77 14.17
CA LYS A 9 -19.31 4.00 13.55
C LYS A 9 -17.79 3.90 13.54
N ARG A 10 -17.21 3.72 12.34
CA ARG A 10 -15.76 3.85 12.15
C ARG A 10 -15.36 5.24 12.59
N GLU A 11 -14.68 5.31 13.73
CA GLU A 11 -14.24 6.55 14.32
C GLU A 11 -13.13 7.15 13.44
N VAL A 12 -13.37 8.36 12.92
CA VAL A 12 -12.39 9.06 12.09
C VAL A 12 -11.56 9.96 13.00
N HIS A 13 -10.29 9.61 13.18
CA HIS A 13 -9.35 10.43 13.96
C HIS A 13 -8.60 11.41 13.07
N ARG A 14 -8.51 12.68 13.52
CA ARG A 14 -7.69 13.70 12.87
C ARG A 14 -6.24 13.53 13.31
N VAL A 15 -5.35 13.28 12.35
CA VAL A 15 -3.90 13.27 12.56
C VAL A 15 -3.30 14.54 12.00
N VAL A 16 -2.52 15.26 12.81
CA VAL A 16 -1.73 16.42 12.38
C VAL A 16 -0.28 15.98 12.39
N THR A 17 0.42 16.20 11.29
CA THR A 17 1.83 15.85 11.13
C THR A 17 2.58 16.97 10.43
N PHE A 18 3.90 16.97 10.57
CA PHE A 18 4.80 17.88 9.88
C PHE A 18 5.44 17.12 8.72
N LEU A 19 5.32 17.66 7.52
CA LEU A 19 5.97 17.17 6.32
C LEU A 19 6.80 18.31 5.74
N ASP A 20 7.94 17.98 5.16
CA ASP A 20 8.71 18.95 4.42
C ASP A 20 8.01 19.32 3.09
N ARG A 21 8.52 20.35 2.43
CA ARG A 21 7.96 20.84 1.17
C ARG A 21 8.00 19.78 0.07
N GLU A 22 9.09 19.02 -0.02
CA GLU A 22 9.29 18.01 -1.06
C GLU A 22 8.28 16.86 -0.93
N GLN A 23 8.01 16.43 0.30
CA GLN A 23 7.00 15.42 0.65
C GLN A 23 5.59 15.90 0.30
N VAL A 24 5.25 17.14 0.62
CA VAL A 24 3.93 17.72 0.27
C VAL A 24 3.77 17.84 -1.25
N ASP A 25 4.80 18.33 -1.94
CA ASP A 25 4.80 18.49 -3.39
C ASP A 25 4.68 17.12 -4.09
N TYR A 26 5.32 16.08 -3.56
CA TYR A 26 5.18 14.71 -4.05
C TYR A 26 3.74 14.18 -3.92
N LEU A 27 3.10 14.36 -2.75
CA LEU A 27 1.70 13.96 -2.55
C LEU A 27 0.74 14.70 -3.48
N ASP A 28 0.97 16.00 -3.70
CA ASP A 28 0.20 16.80 -4.64
C ASP A 28 0.39 16.36 -6.09
N LYS A 29 1.64 16.04 -6.47
CA LYS A 29 1.94 15.54 -7.80
C LYS A 29 1.21 14.23 -8.06
N LEU A 30 1.21 13.26 -7.13
CA LEU A 30 0.44 12.02 -7.27
C LEU A 30 -1.06 12.28 -7.46
N GLY A 31 -1.63 13.20 -6.68
CA GLY A 31 -3.03 13.58 -6.82
C GLY A 31 -3.35 14.24 -8.17
N LYS A 32 -2.45 15.10 -8.67
CA LYS A 32 -2.55 15.74 -9.98
C LYS A 32 -2.40 14.73 -11.11
N ASP A 33 -1.41 13.84 -11.04
CA ASP A 33 -1.16 12.82 -12.05
C ASP A 33 -2.37 11.90 -12.19
N ALA A 34 -2.99 11.49 -11.06
CA ALA A 34 -4.23 10.72 -11.09
C ALA A 34 -5.40 11.51 -11.71
N LEU A 35 -5.53 12.80 -11.39
CA LEU A 35 -6.56 13.67 -11.95
C LEU A 35 -6.39 13.86 -13.48
N PHE A 36 -5.16 14.09 -13.95
CA PHE A 36 -4.88 14.29 -15.38
C PHE A 36 -4.96 12.99 -16.18
N SER A 37 -4.62 11.85 -15.59
CA SER A 37 -4.65 10.54 -16.27
C SER A 37 -6.04 9.89 -16.30
N THR A 38 -6.79 9.98 -15.20
CA THR A 38 -8.06 9.23 -15.04
C THR A 38 -9.28 10.14 -14.85
N GLY A 39 -9.08 11.45 -14.71
CA GLY A 39 -10.15 12.40 -14.36
C GLY A 39 -10.57 12.34 -12.89
N VAL A 40 -10.01 11.43 -12.09
CA VAL A 40 -10.39 11.25 -10.68
C VAL A 40 -9.41 11.98 -9.76
N LYS A 41 -9.94 12.89 -8.95
CA LYS A 41 -9.15 13.57 -7.92
C LYS A 41 -8.88 12.64 -6.74
N PHE A 42 -7.60 12.42 -6.43
CA PHE A 42 -7.18 11.74 -5.20
C PHE A 42 -6.72 12.76 -4.15
N PRO A 43 -7.49 12.97 -3.06
CA PRO A 43 -7.04 13.80 -1.95
C PRO A 43 -5.81 13.20 -1.26
N ARG A 44 -4.95 14.05 -0.70
CA ARG A 44 -3.74 13.65 0.06
C ARG A 44 -4.06 12.60 1.14
N THR A 45 -5.17 12.81 1.87
CA THR A 45 -5.62 11.87 2.91
C THR A 45 -5.91 10.48 2.35
N ARG A 46 -6.52 10.39 1.16
CA ARG A 46 -6.85 9.12 0.51
C ARG A 46 -5.61 8.39 0.02
N ILE A 47 -4.62 9.14 -0.48
CA ILE A 47 -3.30 8.60 -0.86
C ILE A 47 -2.61 8.02 0.39
N ILE A 48 -2.54 8.79 1.47
CA ILE A 48 -1.93 8.34 2.73
C ILE A 48 -2.66 7.11 3.29
N SER A 49 -4.00 7.10 3.30
CA SER A 49 -4.78 5.94 3.73
C SER A 49 -4.48 4.70 2.87
N ALA A 50 -4.34 4.86 1.55
CA ALA A 50 -3.99 3.75 0.67
C ALA A 50 -2.58 3.21 0.96
N LEU A 51 -1.60 4.08 1.22
CA LEU A 51 -0.25 3.69 1.62
C LEU A 51 -0.24 2.94 2.95
N ILE A 52 -1.01 3.40 3.94
CA ILE A 52 -1.15 2.72 5.24
C ILE A 52 -1.78 1.34 5.07
N GLU A 53 -2.83 1.23 4.25
CA GLU A 53 -3.46 -0.05 3.93
C GLU A 53 -2.49 -1.04 3.27
N VAL A 54 -1.67 -0.56 2.33
CA VAL A 54 -0.61 -1.38 1.71
C VAL A 54 0.41 -1.81 2.76
N ALA A 55 0.92 -0.90 3.59
CA ALA A 55 1.87 -1.20 4.65
C ALA A 55 1.32 -2.25 5.64
N ARG A 56 0.03 -2.17 5.98
CA ARG A 56 -0.63 -3.17 6.82
C ARG A 56 -0.72 -4.53 6.13
N LYS A 57 -1.11 -4.56 4.86
CA LYS A 57 -1.25 -5.82 4.08
C LYS A 57 0.06 -6.56 3.90
N ILE A 58 1.18 -5.84 3.75
CA ILE A 58 2.52 -6.47 3.64
C ILE A 58 3.11 -6.84 5.01
N GLY A 59 2.35 -6.70 6.10
CA GLY A 59 2.78 -7.06 7.45
C GLY A 59 3.92 -6.20 7.98
N LEU A 60 3.99 -4.93 7.59
CA LEU A 60 4.98 -4.00 8.13
C LEU A 60 4.60 -3.66 9.58
N ASN A 61 5.55 -3.83 10.52
CA ASN A 61 5.35 -3.55 11.93
C ASN A 61 6.48 -2.70 12.51
N GLY A 62 6.20 -2.08 13.67
CA GLY A 62 7.12 -1.20 14.38
C GLY A 62 8.09 -1.90 15.31
N GLU A 63 8.04 -3.22 15.41
CA GLU A 63 8.78 -3.98 16.43
C GLU A 63 10.28 -3.87 16.20
N GLY A 64 11.01 -3.37 17.20
CA GLY A 64 12.46 -3.19 17.14
C GLY A 64 12.93 -2.15 16.11
N LEU A 65 12.08 -1.21 15.67
CA LEU A 65 12.53 -0.07 14.88
C LEU A 65 13.32 0.90 15.76
N ARG A 66 14.55 1.22 15.33
CA ARG A 66 15.43 2.18 16.02
C ARG A 66 15.68 3.45 15.21
N ALA A 67 15.47 3.39 13.90
CA ALA A 67 15.62 4.52 13.00
C ALA A 67 14.59 4.49 11.87
N GLU A 68 14.28 5.65 11.31
CA GLU A 68 13.37 5.80 10.16
C GLU A 68 13.88 5.05 8.92
N SER A 69 15.20 5.06 8.70
CA SER A 69 15.84 4.34 7.59
C SER A 69 15.52 2.84 7.60
N GLU A 70 15.47 2.21 8.79
CA GLU A 70 15.14 0.79 8.95
C GLU A 70 13.72 0.47 8.50
N LEU A 71 12.78 1.40 8.70
CA LEU A 71 11.41 1.24 8.20
C LEU A 71 11.38 1.21 6.67
N GLY A 72 12.14 2.11 6.03
CA GLY A 72 12.30 2.14 4.58
C GLY A 72 12.93 0.86 4.02
N GLU A 73 13.94 0.31 4.68
CA GLU A 73 14.58 -0.96 4.29
C GLU A 73 13.62 -2.15 4.44
N ARG A 74 12.87 -2.23 5.54
CA ARG A 74 11.86 -3.27 5.75
C ARG A 74 10.77 -3.20 4.67
N LEU A 75 10.31 -2.00 4.32
CA LEU A 75 9.35 -1.79 3.25
C LEU A 75 9.89 -2.30 1.90
N LYS A 76 11.11 -1.90 1.54
CA LYS A 76 11.78 -2.35 0.31
C LYS A 76 11.92 -3.87 0.26
N LYS A 77 12.35 -4.49 1.36
CA LYS A 77 12.53 -5.95 1.47
C LYS A 77 11.21 -6.72 1.30
N ARG A 78 10.12 -6.22 1.86
CA ARG A 78 8.79 -6.85 1.71
C ARG A 78 8.28 -6.73 0.28
N LEU A 79 8.46 -5.58 -0.36
CA LEU A 79 8.05 -5.37 -1.75
C LEU A 79 8.88 -6.18 -2.75
N SER A 80 10.20 -6.28 -2.56
CA SER A 80 11.06 -7.09 -3.44
C SER A 80 10.90 -8.60 -3.21
N GLY A 81 10.57 -9.02 -1.99
CA GLY A 81 10.27 -10.41 -1.66
C GLY A 81 9.03 -10.95 -2.37
N SER A 82 7.96 -10.14 -2.46
CA SER A 82 6.72 -10.51 -3.17
C SER A 82 6.96 -10.76 -4.67
N ASP A 83 7.86 -9.99 -5.28
CA ASP A 83 8.23 -10.13 -6.68
C ASP A 83 8.98 -11.44 -6.95
N SER A 84 9.78 -11.93 -5.99
CA SER A 84 10.53 -13.17 -6.14
C SER A 84 9.67 -14.42 -6.08
N GLU A 85 8.60 -14.40 -5.27
CA GLU A 85 7.64 -15.49 -5.17
C GLU A 85 6.67 -15.48 -6.36
N ALA A 86 6.20 -14.29 -6.78
CA ALA A 86 5.41 -14.12 -7.99
C ALA A 86 6.18 -14.54 -9.25
N ARG A 87 7.47 -14.21 -9.37
CA ARG A 87 8.35 -14.67 -10.46
C ARG A 87 8.57 -16.19 -10.42
N ARG A 88 8.73 -16.79 -9.22
CA ARG A 88 8.84 -18.25 -9.07
C ARG A 88 7.56 -18.97 -9.47
N LEU A 89 6.40 -18.48 -9.05
CA LEU A 89 5.10 -19.04 -9.43
C LEU A 89 4.85 -18.90 -10.95
N ALA A 90 5.18 -17.73 -11.52
CA ALA A 90 5.12 -17.52 -12.97
C ALA A 90 6.08 -18.43 -13.75
N GLY A 91 7.27 -18.71 -13.20
CA GLY A 91 8.22 -19.68 -13.76
C GLY A 91 7.67 -21.12 -13.75
N GLN A 92 7.12 -21.56 -12.62
CA GLN A 92 6.53 -22.90 -12.47
C GLN A 92 5.31 -23.10 -13.39
N ILE A 93 4.47 -22.08 -13.56
CA ILE A 93 3.33 -22.12 -14.49
C ILE A 93 3.81 -22.21 -15.94
N LYS A 94 4.89 -21.50 -16.30
CA LYS A 94 5.47 -21.55 -17.64
C LYS A 94 6.09 -22.91 -17.96
N GLU A 95 6.76 -23.55 -17.00
CA GLU A 95 7.29 -24.91 -17.15
C GLU A 95 6.18 -25.97 -17.23
N ALA A 96 5.15 -25.87 -16.39
CA ALA A 96 4.00 -26.77 -16.42
C ALA A 96 3.18 -26.65 -17.73
N ALA A 97 3.14 -25.47 -18.35
CA ALA A 97 2.48 -25.25 -19.62
C ALA A 97 3.27 -25.79 -20.83
N HIS A 98 4.59 -25.92 -20.73
CA HIS A 98 5.45 -26.51 -21.76
C HIS A 98 5.62 -28.04 -21.64
N ALA A 99 5.24 -28.62 -20.49
CA ALA A 99 5.38 -30.05 -20.22
C ALA A 99 4.15 -30.90 -20.58
N ARG A 100 3.17 -30.38 -21.33
CA ARG A 100 2.09 -31.20 -21.92
C ARG A 100 2.52 -31.69 -23.30
N PRO A 101 2.96 -32.96 -23.46
CA PRO A 101 3.12 -33.53 -24.79
C PRO A 101 1.73 -33.79 -25.37
N ALA A 102 1.56 -33.40 -26.63
CA ALA A 102 0.54 -33.96 -27.53
C ALA A 102 1.23 -34.96 -28.45
#